data_AF-A0A1F3JRM7-F1
#
_entry.id   AF-A0A1F3JRM7-F1
#
_cell.length_a   1.000
_cell.length_b   1.000
_cell.length_c   1.000
_cell.angle_alpha   90.00
_cell.angle_beta   90.00
_cell.angle_gamma   90.00
#
_symmetry.space_group_name_H-M   'P 1'
#
loop_
_entity.id
_entity.type
_entity.pdbx_description
1 polymer ?
#
loop_
_entity_poly.entity_id
_entity_poly.type
_entity_poly.pdbx_seq_one_letter_code
_entity_poly.pdbx_strand_id
1 'polypeptide(L)'
;MRKIIFTKRSTYKQVSGNAKKNMRRLSIISILLLISTAIFGQKEIEGIYIGPYTMLRNNLILKRNYTFVFVRNNWESGNGKIYYGKWTYNCDTLTLNYKSYRRTSGICKSRTIKHPFKIKEIDMEKFLLINNMLCRKKTDKPDECYIKEK
;
A
#
# COMPACT_ATOMS: atom_id res chain seq x y z
N MET A 1 47.83 -60.49 -45.23
CA MET A 1 47.30 -60.09 -43.91
C MET A 1 46.53 -58.78 -44.07
N ARG A 2 45.20 -58.80 -43.92
CA ARG A 2 44.31 -57.64 -44.15
C ARG A 2 43.90 -57.02 -42.80
N LYS A 3 44.08 -55.71 -42.68
CA LYS A 3 43.77 -54.91 -41.48
C LYS A 3 42.33 -54.38 -41.61
N ILE A 4 41.41 -54.84 -40.76
CA ILE A 4 40.02 -54.39 -40.74
C ILE A 4 39.91 -53.24 -39.73
N ILE A 5 39.38 -52.10 -40.21
CA ILE A 5 39.11 -50.89 -39.43
C ILE A 5 37.69 -51.00 -38.87
N PHE A 6 37.53 -50.92 -37.55
CA PHE A 6 36.21 -50.81 -36.90
C PHE A 6 35.96 -49.36 -36.46
N THR A 7 35.07 -48.67 -37.16
CA THR A 7 34.49 -47.40 -36.72
C THR A 7 33.28 -47.67 -35.82
N LYS A 8 33.37 -47.34 -34.53
CA LYS A 8 32.20 -47.33 -33.62
C LYS A 8 31.49 -45.98 -33.74
N ARG A 9 30.34 -45.97 -34.43
CA ARG A 9 29.31 -44.92 -34.30
C ARG A 9 28.59 -45.13 -32.96
N SER A 10 28.74 -44.19 -32.02
CA SER A 10 27.94 -44.14 -30.80
C SER A 10 26.88 -43.06 -30.94
N THR A 11 25.62 -43.48 -31.10
CA THR A 11 24.43 -42.64 -31.12
C THR A 11 23.96 -42.36 -29.68
N TYR A 12 24.38 -41.24 -29.10
CA TYR A 12 23.69 -40.70 -27.92
C TYR A 12 22.55 -39.80 -28.37
N LYS A 13 21.33 -40.33 -28.27
CA LYS A 13 20.07 -39.59 -28.40
C LYS A 13 20.04 -38.44 -27.39
N GLN A 14 19.78 -37.23 -27.89
CA GLN A 14 19.36 -36.09 -27.08
C GLN A 14 18.07 -36.42 -26.33
N VAL A 15 18.15 -36.62 -25.02
CA VAL A 15 16.99 -36.53 -24.11
C VAL A 15 16.96 -35.12 -23.56
N SER A 16 16.54 -34.16 -24.39
CA SER A 16 16.34 -32.76 -23.99
C SER A 16 14.93 -32.34 -24.41
N GLY A 17 13.92 -32.80 -23.66
CA GLY A 17 12.53 -32.50 -23.98
C GLY A 17 11.58 -32.24 -22.80
N ASN A 18 11.92 -32.60 -21.56
CA ASN A 18 10.92 -32.58 -20.47
C ASN A 18 11.27 -31.80 -19.19
N ALA A 19 12.50 -31.32 -18.99
CA ALA A 19 12.83 -30.56 -17.77
C ALA A 19 12.40 -29.07 -17.82
N LYS A 20 12.26 -28.49 -19.02
CA LYS A 20 12.00 -27.03 -19.18
C LYS A 20 10.53 -26.64 -18.98
N LYS A 21 9.58 -27.58 -19.14
CA LYS A 21 8.13 -27.29 -19.05
C LYS A 21 7.63 -27.26 -17.60
N ASN A 22 8.26 -28.04 -16.70
CA ASN A 22 7.89 -28.09 -15.28
C ASN A 22 8.47 -26.94 -14.44
N MET A 23 9.63 -26.37 -14.79
CA MET A 23 10.16 -25.19 -14.11
C MET A 23 9.35 -23.91 -14.38
N ARG A 24 8.75 -23.76 -15.58
CA ARG A 24 7.88 -22.61 -15.88
C ARG A 24 6.54 -22.68 -15.14
N ARG A 25 5.98 -23.89 -14.95
CA ARG A 25 4.73 -24.06 -14.19
C ARG A 25 4.89 -23.77 -12.71
N LEU A 26 6.00 -24.19 -12.10
CA LEU A 26 6.30 -23.90 -10.69
C LEU A 26 6.49 -22.40 -10.41
N SER A 27 7.11 -21.66 -11.34
CA SER A 27 7.33 -20.22 -11.19
C SER A 27 6.02 -19.41 -11.25
N ILE A 28 5.08 -19.80 -12.12
CA ILE A 28 3.77 -19.13 -12.25
C ILE A 28 2.90 -19.37 -11.01
N ILE A 29 2.93 -20.57 -10.42
CA ILE A 29 2.13 -20.90 -9.23
C ILE A 29 2.62 -20.09 -8.02
N SER A 30 3.93 -19.94 -7.83
CA SER A 30 4.49 -19.14 -6.74
C SER A 30 4.17 -17.64 -6.88
N ILE A 31 4.15 -17.11 -8.11
CA ILE A 31 3.77 -15.71 -8.38
C ILE A 31 2.27 -15.50 -8.15
N LEU A 32 1.41 -16.47 -8.51
CA LEU A 32 -0.04 -16.37 -8.32
C LEU A 32 -0.44 -16.38 -6.83
N LEU A 33 0.26 -17.14 -5.99
CA LEU A 33 -0.02 -17.20 -4.54
C LEU A 33 0.31 -15.88 -3.84
N LEU A 34 1.44 -15.23 -4.17
CA LEU A 34 1.87 -13.94 -3.61
C LEU A 34 0.92 -12.78 -3.97
N ILE A 35 0.27 -12.83 -5.13
CA ILE A 35 -0.71 -11.83 -5.55
C ILE A 35 -2.01 -12.00 -4.75
N SER A 36 -2.39 -13.22 -4.38
CA SER A 36 -3.67 -13.48 -3.69
C SER A 36 -3.71 -12.93 -2.26
N THR A 37 -2.62 -13.05 -1.48
CA THR A 37 -2.58 -12.59 -0.08
C THR A 37 -2.49 -11.07 0.03
N ALA A 38 -1.80 -10.42 -0.91
CA ALA A 38 -1.75 -8.96 -1.00
C ALA A 38 -3.12 -8.35 -1.32
N ILE A 39 -3.92 -8.99 -2.18
CA ILE A 39 -5.27 -8.52 -2.54
C ILE A 39 -6.26 -8.70 -1.39
N PHE A 40 -6.15 -9.77 -0.60
CA PHE A 40 -7.06 -10.02 0.52
C PHE A 40 -6.88 -9.05 1.68
N GLY A 41 -5.63 -8.76 2.11
CA GLY A 41 -5.37 -7.79 3.18
C GLY A 41 -5.70 -6.34 2.79
N GLN A 42 -5.65 -6.01 1.50
CA GLN A 42 -5.97 -4.67 1.00
C GLN A 42 -7.46 -4.33 1.06
N LYS A 43 -8.36 -5.30 0.90
CA LYS A 43 -9.81 -5.07 1.09
C LYS A 43 -10.14 -4.74 2.54
N GLU A 44 -9.41 -5.31 3.49
CA GLU A 44 -9.68 -5.16 4.91
C GLU A 44 -9.26 -3.78 5.44
N ILE A 45 -8.28 -3.13 4.82
CA ILE A 45 -7.81 -1.80 5.22
C ILE A 45 -8.56 -0.64 4.54
N GLU A 46 -9.38 -0.89 3.53
CA GLU A 46 -10.23 0.16 2.96
C GLU A 46 -11.27 0.64 3.97
N GLY A 47 -11.50 1.95 4.01
CA GLY A 47 -12.51 2.53 4.90
C GLY A 47 -12.17 3.93 5.38
N ILE A 48 -12.96 4.38 6.35
CA ILE A 48 -12.78 5.64 7.05
C ILE A 48 -12.18 5.33 8.41
N TYR A 49 -11.12 6.05 8.76
CA TYR A 49 -10.41 5.91 10.02
C TYR A 49 -10.46 7.25 10.75
N ILE A 50 -10.97 7.22 11.97
CA ILE A 50 -11.14 8.39 12.84
C ILE A 50 -10.02 8.37 13.86
N GLY A 51 -9.19 9.41 13.82
CA GLY A 51 -8.10 9.62 14.77
C GLY A 51 -8.61 10.07 16.14
N PRO A 52 -7.72 10.13 17.14
CA PRO A 52 -8.11 10.45 18.51
C PRO A 52 -8.79 11.82 18.58
N TYR A 53 -9.92 11.86 19.30
CA TYR A 53 -10.73 13.04 19.57
C TYR A 53 -9.96 14.04 20.44
N THR A 54 -9.12 14.84 19.80
CA THR A 54 -8.58 16.07 20.38
C THR A 54 -9.26 17.26 19.70
N MET A 55 -8.82 18.49 19.98
CA MET A 55 -9.18 19.70 19.22
C MET A 55 -9.01 19.56 17.69
N LEU A 56 -8.32 18.50 17.23
CA LEU A 56 -8.12 18.17 15.81
C LEU A 56 -9.06 17.02 15.37
N ARG A 57 -9.90 17.31 14.38
CA ARG A 57 -10.59 16.31 13.57
C ARG A 57 -9.60 15.71 12.57
N ASN A 58 -9.18 14.47 12.84
CA ASN A 58 -8.25 13.72 12.02
C ASN A 58 -8.98 12.53 11.37
N ASN A 59 -9.35 12.64 10.09
CA ASN A 59 -10.05 11.56 9.38
C ASN A 59 -9.21 11.10 8.19
N LEU A 60 -8.86 9.83 8.15
CA LEU A 60 -8.15 9.19 7.04
C LEU A 60 -9.13 8.30 6.25
N ILE A 61 -9.25 8.54 4.96
CA ILE A 61 -10.13 7.78 4.06
C ILE A 61 -9.25 7.05 3.06
N LEU A 62 -9.27 5.71 3.09
CA LEU A 62 -8.56 4.84 2.16
C LEU A 62 -9.54 4.27 1.13
N LYS A 63 -9.30 4.58 -0.15
CA LYS A 63 -10.19 4.17 -1.26
C LYS A 63 -9.62 2.99 -2.04
N ARG A 64 -10.53 2.19 -2.59
CA ARG A 64 -10.27 1.04 -3.50
C ARG A 64 -9.29 1.29 -4.64
N ASN A 65 -9.25 2.51 -5.14
CA ASN A 65 -8.36 2.88 -6.24
C ASN A 65 -6.94 3.27 -5.78
N TYR A 66 -6.51 2.82 -4.60
CA TYR A 66 -5.20 3.11 -3.99
C TYR A 66 -4.94 4.61 -3.76
N THR A 67 -5.99 5.41 -3.64
CA THR A 67 -5.88 6.83 -3.27
C THR A 67 -6.42 7.07 -1.88
N PHE A 68 -5.87 8.08 -1.20
CA PHE A 68 -6.36 8.47 0.13
C PHE A 68 -6.74 9.94 0.18
N VAL A 69 -7.59 10.26 1.15
CA VAL A 69 -7.85 11.62 1.61
C VAL A 69 -7.62 11.65 3.11
N PHE A 70 -6.73 12.53 3.57
CA PHE A 70 -6.43 12.68 4.99
C PHE A 70 -6.75 14.10 5.44
N VAL A 71 -7.83 14.25 6.21
CA VAL A 71 -8.25 15.51 6.80
C VAL A 71 -7.56 15.67 8.15
N ARG A 72 -6.87 16.79 8.36
CA ARG A 72 -6.32 17.23 9.65
C ARG A 72 -6.73 18.66 9.90
N ASN A 73 -7.86 18.85 10.58
CA ASN A 73 -8.43 20.17 10.82
C ASN A 73 -8.69 20.39 12.30
N ASN A 74 -8.44 21.60 12.79
CA ASN A 74 -8.91 22.03 14.09
C ASN A 74 -10.44 22.22 14.01
N TRP A 75 -11.17 21.57 14.93
CA TRP A 75 -12.63 21.53 14.90
C TRP A 75 -13.25 22.90 15.22
N GLU A 76 -12.65 23.66 16.13
CA GLU A 76 -13.17 24.96 16.59
C GLU A 76 -12.98 26.07 15.55
N SER A 77 -11.83 26.05 14.87
CA SER A 77 -11.45 27.11 13.93
C SER A 77 -11.70 26.74 12.47
N GLY A 78 -11.93 25.45 12.16
CA GLY A 78 -11.99 24.93 10.78
C GLY A 78 -10.65 25.00 10.03
N ASN A 79 -9.61 25.52 10.67
CA ASN A 79 -8.28 25.68 10.09
C ASN A 79 -7.57 24.32 10.02
N GLY A 80 -6.89 24.06 8.91
CA GLY A 80 -6.24 22.78 8.74
C GLY A 80 -5.76 22.49 7.33
N LYS A 81 -5.58 21.20 7.06
CA LYS A 81 -5.11 20.69 5.78
C LYS A 81 -5.84 19.40 5.42
N ILE A 82 -6.21 19.29 4.16
CA ILE A 82 -6.70 18.05 3.55
C ILE A 82 -5.61 17.56 2.61
N TYR A 83 -5.04 16.40 2.88
CA TYR A 83 -4.00 15.79 2.08
C TYR A 83 -4.57 14.75 1.13
N TYR A 84 -3.91 14.60 -0.02
CA TYR A 84 -4.28 13.68 -1.08
C TYR A 84 -3.03 12.96 -1.57
N GLY A 85 -3.19 11.69 -1.94
CA GLY A 85 -2.06 10.89 -2.38
C GLY A 85 -2.44 9.46 -2.71
N LYS A 86 -1.42 8.61 -2.79
CA LYS A 86 -1.58 7.17 -2.97
C LYS A 86 -1.20 6.43 -1.69
N TRP A 87 -1.80 5.27 -1.48
CA TRP A 87 -1.44 4.42 -0.36
C TRP A 87 -1.06 3.01 -0.84
N THR A 88 -0.20 2.36 -0.08
CA THR A 88 0.16 0.95 -0.25
C THR A 88 0.09 0.24 1.09
N TYR A 89 -0.23 -1.05 1.07
CA TYR A 89 -0.30 -1.88 2.27
C TYR A 89 0.54 -3.13 2.06
N ASN A 90 1.50 -3.37 2.95
CA ASN A 90 2.38 -4.53 2.92
C ASN A 90 2.81 -4.91 4.34
N CYS A 91 2.77 -6.20 4.69
CA CYS A 91 3.22 -6.74 5.99
C CYS A 91 2.74 -5.88 7.18
N ASP A 92 1.42 -5.70 7.29
CA ASP A 92 0.77 -4.91 8.34
C ASP A 92 1.16 -3.44 8.42
N THR A 93 1.86 -2.95 7.40
CA THR A 93 2.31 -1.57 7.29
C THR A 93 1.59 -0.86 6.16
N LEU A 94 0.80 0.15 6.51
CA LEU A 94 0.23 1.10 5.58
C LEU A 94 1.22 2.24 5.34
N THR A 95 1.52 2.54 4.08
CA THR A 95 2.34 3.69 3.69
C THR A 95 1.48 4.69 2.91
N LEU A 96 1.47 5.94 3.36
CA LEU A 96 0.85 7.07 2.67
C LEU A 96 1.92 7.87 1.93
N ASN A 97 1.76 7.95 0.60
CA ASN A 97 2.57 8.79 -0.27
C ASN A 97 1.78 10.05 -0.63
N TYR A 98 2.18 11.18 -0.04
CA TYR A 98 1.52 12.47 -0.19
C TYR A 98 1.89 13.15 -1.51
N LYS A 99 0.89 13.50 -2.30
CA LYS A 99 1.08 14.19 -3.59
C LYS A 99 0.72 15.67 -3.52
N SER A 100 -0.38 15.99 -2.84
CA SER A 100 -0.88 17.36 -2.76
C SER A 100 -1.67 17.58 -1.49
N TYR A 101 -1.87 18.84 -1.14
CA TYR A 101 -2.75 19.23 -0.05
C TYR A 101 -3.54 20.49 -0.36
N ARG A 102 -4.67 20.63 0.33
CA ARG A 102 -5.53 21.80 0.31
C ARG A 102 -5.56 22.39 1.72
N ARG A 103 -5.26 23.68 1.87
CA ARG A 103 -5.45 24.36 3.16
C ARG A 103 -6.94 24.61 3.38
N THR A 104 -7.36 24.49 4.63
CA THR A 104 -8.67 24.93 5.08
C THR A 104 -8.49 26.09 6.05
N SER A 105 -9.39 27.07 5.98
CA SER A 105 -9.41 28.19 6.92
C SER A 105 -10.82 28.58 7.31
N GLY A 106 -11.02 28.86 8.59
CA GLY A 106 -12.22 29.45 9.16
C GLY A 106 -13.45 28.54 9.16
N ILE A 107 -14.39 28.90 10.04
CA ILE A 107 -15.79 28.48 10.00
C ILE A 107 -16.60 29.76 9.73
N CYS A 108 -16.77 30.13 8.46
CA CYS A 108 -17.75 31.18 8.15
C CYS A 108 -19.13 30.51 8.00
N LYS A 109 -19.91 30.58 9.08
CA LYS A 109 -21.37 30.34 9.18
C LYS A 109 -21.98 29.00 8.72
N SER A 110 -21.21 28.05 8.16
CA SER A 110 -21.66 26.66 7.90
C SER A 110 -20.68 25.85 7.05
N ARG A 111 -19.64 26.47 6.47
CA ARG A 111 -18.76 25.78 5.51
C ARG A 111 -17.29 26.14 5.71
N THR A 112 -16.45 25.12 5.63
CA THR A 112 -15.00 25.23 5.59
C THR A 112 -14.56 25.83 4.25
N ILE A 113 -13.85 26.98 4.29
CA ILE A 113 -13.25 27.56 3.08
C ILE A 113 -12.05 26.71 2.69
N LYS A 114 -11.99 26.32 1.42
CA LYS A 114 -10.91 25.48 0.91
C LYS A 114 -10.08 26.26 -0.12
N HIS A 115 -8.79 26.42 0.12
CA HIS A 115 -7.86 27.16 -0.75
C HIS A 115 -7.46 26.36 -2.01
N PRO A 116 -6.78 26.93 -3.02
CA PRO A 116 -6.25 26.14 -4.13
C PRO A 116 -5.35 24.98 -3.67
N PHE A 117 -5.23 23.96 -4.51
CA PHE A 117 -4.31 22.85 -4.27
C PHE A 117 -2.87 23.35 -4.28
N LYS A 118 -2.08 22.85 -3.33
CA LYS A 118 -0.63 22.97 -3.35
C LYS A 118 -0.04 21.59 -3.63
N ILE A 119 0.71 21.49 -4.72
CA ILE A 119 1.52 20.31 -5.01
C ILE A 119 2.75 20.39 -4.14
N LYS A 120 2.93 19.40 -3.28
CA LYS A 120 4.12 19.25 -2.46
C LYS A 120 4.24 17.76 -2.20
N GLU A 121 5.32 17.15 -2.69
CA GLU A 121 5.73 15.84 -2.19
C GLU A 121 6.11 16.06 -0.73
N ILE A 122 5.27 15.53 0.16
CA ILE A 122 5.51 15.53 1.59
C ILE A 122 6.05 14.13 1.92
N ASP A 123 6.88 14.05 2.96
CA ASP A 123 7.45 12.80 3.46
C ASP A 123 6.42 11.67 3.55
N MET A 124 6.87 10.46 3.22
CA MET A 124 6.08 9.26 3.38
C MET A 124 5.74 9.05 4.86
N GLU A 125 4.48 8.73 5.15
CA GLU A 125 4.04 8.41 6.50
C GLU A 125 3.63 6.95 6.58
N LYS A 126 4.09 6.26 7.63
CA LYS A 126 3.84 4.84 7.85
C LYS A 126 2.95 4.64 9.08
N PHE A 127 2.05 3.67 8.97
CA PHE A 127 1.14 3.24 10.03
C PHE A 127 1.20 1.72 10.15
N LEU A 128 1.03 1.21 11.36
CA LEU A 128 0.87 -0.21 11.63
C LEU A 128 -0.60 -0.53 11.83
N LEU A 129 -1.08 -1.61 11.21
CA LEU A 129 -2.41 -2.14 11.50
C LEU A 129 -2.33 -3.04 12.74
N ILE A 130 -2.97 -2.63 13.82
CA ILE A 130 -3.00 -3.36 15.10
C ILE A 130 -4.46 -3.42 15.56
N ASN A 131 -5.03 -4.62 15.71
CA ASN A 131 -6.40 -4.81 16.18
C ASN A 131 -7.43 -3.95 15.39
N ASN A 132 -7.31 -3.92 14.06
CA ASN A 132 -8.15 -3.12 13.16
C ASN A 132 -8.04 -1.58 13.37
N MET A 133 -7.00 -1.12 14.06
CA MET A 133 -6.65 0.29 14.21
C MET A 133 -5.37 0.60 13.43
N LEU A 134 -5.29 1.80 12.86
CA LEU A 134 -4.06 2.29 12.24
C LEU A 134 -3.29 3.12 13.24
N CYS A 135 -2.18 2.61 13.75
CA CYS A 135 -1.35 3.30 14.73
C CYS A 135 -0.14 3.94 14.06
N ARG A 136 -0.04 5.26 14.16
CA ARG A 136 1.14 6.01 13.76
C ARG A 136 2.14 6.00 14.90
N LYS A 137 3.27 5.32 14.70
CA LYS A 137 4.39 5.37 15.63
C LYS A 137 5.07 6.74 15.55
N LYS A 138 5.15 7.44 16.69
CA LYS A 138 5.98 8.64 16.84
C LYS A 138 7.01 8.36 17.94
N THR A 139 8.24 8.81 17.74
CA THR A 139 9.33 8.61 18.71
C THR A 139 9.08 9.32 20.04
N ASP A 140 8.37 10.45 20.02
CA ASP A 140 8.32 11.39 21.16
C ASP A 140 6.90 11.65 21.67
N LYS A 141 5.89 10.89 21.20
CA LYS A 141 4.48 11.08 21.54
C LYS A 141 3.77 9.73 21.67
N PRO A 142 2.70 9.64 22.49
CA PRO A 142 1.85 8.45 22.51
C PRO A 142 1.37 8.13 21.09
N ASP A 143 1.27 6.84 20.79
CA ASP A 143 0.87 6.37 19.46
C ASP A 143 -0.48 6.99 19.06
N GLU A 144 -0.51 7.61 17.89
CA GLU A 144 -1.76 8.14 17.33
C GLU A 144 -2.46 7.02 16.59
N CYS A 145 -3.37 6.34 17.27
CA CYS A 145 -4.17 5.25 16.70
C CYS A 145 -5.51 5.77 16.15
N TYR A 146 -5.84 5.34 14.94
CA TYR A 146 -7.06 5.69 14.23
C TYR A 146 -7.97 4.48 14.17
N ILE A 147 -9.21 4.65 14.60
CA ILE A 147 -10.21 3.60 14.68
C ILE A 147 -11.00 3.57 13.38
N LYS A 148 -11.19 2.37 12.82
CA LYS A 148 -12.03 2.21 11.63
C LYS A 148 -13.50 2.49 11.98
N GLU A 149 -14.12 3.39 11.25
CA GLU A 149 -15.57 3.65 11.30
C GLU A 149 -16.30 2.39 10.80
N LYS A 150 -17.29 1.94 11.57
CA LYS A 150 -18.04 0.70 11.29
C LYS A 150 -18.95 0.84 10.06
#